data_AF-A0A7W6T9E9-F1
#
_entry.id   AF-A0A7W6T9E9-F1
#
_cell.length_a   1.000
_cell.length_b   1.000
_cell.length_c   1.000
_cell.angle_alpha   90.00
_cell.angle_beta   90.00
_cell.angle_gamma   90.00
#
_symmetry.space_group_name_H-M   'P 1'
#
loop_
_entity.id
_entity.type
_entity.pdbx_description
1 polymer ?
#
loop_
_entity_poly.entity_id
_entity_poly.type
_entity_poly.pdbx_seq_one_letter_code
_entity_poly.pdbx_strand_id
1 'polypeptide(L)'
;MTSESQLREKLRKIEALFVGAGTAGERLAAEAALQRVRARVEELARHDPPIEQQFSLPDQWSRHLFLALCRRYGLRPFRYRRQRRNTVMVRASRGFVDRVLLPEFTELEGASKCMCTR
;
A
#
# COMPACT_ATOMS: atom_id res chain seq x y z
N MET A 1 4.91 15.23 -10.44
CA MET A 1 5.00 14.11 -9.48
C MET A 1 3.59 13.59 -9.19
N THR A 2 3.13 12.56 -9.91
CA THR A 2 1.81 11.94 -9.66
C THR A 2 1.92 11.03 -8.44
N SER A 3 1.12 11.28 -7.40
CA SER A 3 1.14 10.46 -6.17
C SER A 3 0.44 9.11 -6.39
N GLU A 4 0.82 8.09 -5.62
CA GLU A 4 0.22 6.75 -5.68
C GLU A 4 -1.31 6.80 -5.52
N SER A 5 -1.80 7.70 -4.68
CA SER A 5 -3.23 7.99 -4.49
C SER A 5 -3.91 8.47 -5.78
N GLN A 6 -3.27 9.38 -6.53
CA GLN A 6 -3.77 9.85 -7.83
C GLN A 6 -3.77 8.75 -8.89
N LEU A 7 -2.83 7.79 -8.80
CA LEU A 7 -2.80 6.63 -9.70
C LEU A 7 -3.94 5.66 -9.39
N ARG A 8 -4.19 5.37 -8.11
CA ARG A 8 -5.32 4.54 -7.65
C ARG A 8 -6.68 5.14 -8.02
N GLU A 9 -6.81 6.45 -7.93
CA GLU A 9 -8.04 7.14 -8.29
C GLU A 9 -8.29 7.12 -9.81
N LYS A 10 -7.23 7.26 -10.60
CA LYS A 10 -7.28 7.07 -12.06
C LYS A 10 -7.65 5.64 -12.44
N LEU A 11 -7.10 4.65 -11.75
CA LEU A 11 -7.45 3.23 -11.92
C LEU A 11 -8.93 2.97 -11.66
N ARG A 12 -9.48 3.48 -10.54
CA ARG A 12 -10.91 3.36 -10.22
C ARG A 12 -11.81 3.99 -11.28
N LYS A 13 -11.42 5.14 -11.83
CA LYS A 13 -12.17 5.80 -12.93
C LYS A 13 -12.16 4.97 -14.20
N ILE A 14 -11.05 4.31 -14.51
CA ILE A 14 -10.94 3.41 -15.67
C ILE A 14 -11.80 2.16 -15.47
N GLU A 15 -11.77 1.53 -14.28
CA GLU A 15 -12.63 0.38 -13.97
C GLU A 15 -14.13 0.73 -14.04
N ALA A 16 -14.52 1.90 -13.51
CA ALA A 16 -15.91 2.36 -13.58
C ALA A 16 -16.40 2.57 -15.01
N LEU A 17 -15.53 3.08 -15.91
CA LEU A 17 -15.81 3.18 -17.34
C LEU A 17 -15.89 1.81 -18.02
N PHE A 18 -15.10 0.83 -17.56
CA PHE A 18 -15.05 -0.53 -18.12
C PHE A 18 -16.32 -1.34 -17.81
N VAL A 19 -16.89 -1.18 -16.61
CA VAL A 19 -18.10 -1.91 -16.19
C VAL A 19 -19.35 -1.52 -17.00
N GLY A 20 -19.35 -0.35 -17.66
CA GLY A 20 -20.48 0.13 -18.46
C GLY A 20 -20.37 -0.10 -19.98
N ALA A 21 -19.25 -0.61 -20.50
CA ALA A 21 -18.97 -0.60 -21.93
C ALA A 21 -19.28 -1.95 -22.62
N GLY A 22 -20.22 -1.94 -23.56
CA GLY A 22 -20.81 -3.14 -24.17
C GLY A 22 -20.40 -3.43 -25.62
N THR A 23 -19.67 -2.53 -26.29
CA THR A 23 -19.37 -2.64 -27.73
C THR A 23 -17.93 -3.07 -28.03
N ALA A 24 -17.71 -3.71 -29.19
CA ALA A 24 -16.41 -4.29 -29.57
C ALA A 24 -15.27 -3.24 -29.69
N GLY A 25 -15.59 -2.01 -30.10
CA GLY A 25 -14.64 -0.89 -30.14
C GLY A 25 -14.25 -0.37 -28.75
N GLU A 26 -15.19 -0.39 -27.81
CA GLU A 26 -14.92 -0.03 -26.41
C GLU A 26 -14.02 -1.07 -25.74
N ARG A 27 -14.20 -2.36 -26.04
CA ARG A 27 -13.30 -3.43 -25.58
C ARG A 27 -11.86 -3.22 -26.03
N LEU A 28 -11.61 -2.89 -27.29
CA LEU A 28 -10.27 -2.61 -27.81
C LEU A 28 -9.65 -1.35 -27.20
N ALA A 29 -10.44 -0.28 -27.05
CA ALA A 29 -9.98 0.95 -26.41
C ALA A 29 -9.64 0.74 -24.92
N ALA A 30 -10.43 -0.09 -24.25
CA ALA A 30 -10.27 -0.40 -22.85
C ALA A 30 -9.11 -1.39 -22.61
N GLU A 31 -8.87 -2.32 -23.54
CA GLU A 31 -7.68 -3.17 -23.57
C GLU A 31 -6.40 -2.33 -23.78
N ALA A 32 -6.42 -1.36 -24.69
CA ALA A 32 -5.32 -0.41 -24.86
C ALA A 32 -5.11 0.51 -23.64
N ALA A 33 -6.17 0.85 -22.90
CA ALA A 33 -6.06 1.58 -21.64
C ALA A 33 -5.44 0.70 -20.53
N LEU A 34 -5.85 -0.56 -20.44
CA LEU A 34 -5.29 -1.55 -19.51
C LEU A 34 -3.80 -1.78 -19.76
N GLN A 35 -3.38 -1.88 -21.03
CA GLN A 35 -1.97 -2.03 -21.40
C GLN A 35 -1.14 -0.81 -21.00
N ARG A 36 -1.65 0.42 -21.20
CA ARG A 36 -0.99 1.66 -20.75
C ARG A 36 -0.85 1.74 -19.23
N VAL A 37 -1.89 1.32 -18.51
CA VAL A 37 -1.88 1.22 -17.05
C VAL A 37 -0.84 0.20 -16.57
N ARG A 38 -0.82 -1.00 -17.16
CA ARG A 38 0.15 -2.06 -16.84
C ARG A 38 1.58 -1.60 -17.08
N ALA A 39 1.84 -1.00 -18.24
CA ALA A 39 3.16 -0.42 -18.56
C ALA A 39 3.58 0.64 -17.52
N ARG A 40 2.64 1.47 -17.05
CA ARG A 40 2.92 2.47 -16.02
C ARG A 40 3.17 1.86 -14.64
N VAL A 41 2.44 0.81 -14.28
CA VAL A 41 2.66 0.04 -13.04
C VAL A 41 4.03 -0.66 -13.08
N GLU A 42 4.41 -1.24 -14.21
CA GLU A 42 5.73 -1.87 -14.40
C GLU A 42 6.87 -0.85 -14.38
N GLU A 43 6.66 0.34 -14.93
CA GLU A 43 7.62 1.44 -14.88
C GLU A 43 7.79 1.95 -13.44
N LEU A 44 6.68 2.08 -12.69
CA LEU A 44 6.72 2.39 -11.26
C LEU A 44 7.37 1.29 -10.43
N ALA A 45 7.12 0.02 -10.74
CA ALA A 45 7.75 -1.12 -10.09
C ALA A 45 9.26 -1.21 -10.36
N ARG A 46 9.72 -0.76 -11.54
CA ARG A 46 11.15 -0.61 -11.86
C ARG A 46 11.80 0.53 -11.07
N HIS A 47 11.06 1.59 -10.78
CA HIS A 47 11.57 2.73 -10.01
C HIS A 47 11.54 2.53 -8.49
N ASP A 48 10.67 1.66 -7.98
CA ASP A 48 10.54 1.40 -6.54
C ASP A 48 10.44 -0.12 -6.27
N PRO A 49 11.57 -0.85 -6.38
CA PRO A 49 11.59 -2.28 -6.10
C PRO A 49 11.20 -2.53 -4.63
N PRO A 50 10.46 -3.61 -4.33
CA PRO A 50 10.13 -3.97 -2.97
C PRO A 50 11.40 -4.35 -2.20
N ILE A 51 11.86 -3.43 -1.35
CA ILE A 51 13.03 -3.62 -0.49
C ILE A 51 12.60 -4.18 0.87
N GLU A 52 13.53 -4.86 1.54
CA GLU A 52 13.36 -5.25 2.94
C GLU A 52 13.48 -4.03 3.84
N GLN A 53 12.44 -3.76 4.62
CA GLN A 53 12.39 -2.65 5.55
C GLN A 53 12.16 -3.16 6.96
N GLN A 54 12.90 -2.59 7.90
CA GLN A 54 12.82 -2.91 9.32
C GLN A 54 12.07 -1.80 10.07
N PHE A 55 11.04 -2.18 10.81
CA PHE A 55 10.31 -1.28 11.70
C PHE A 55 10.50 -1.70 13.15
N SER A 56 10.97 -0.77 13.98
CA SER A 56 11.09 -0.97 15.43
C SER A 56 9.97 -0.18 16.11
N LEU A 57 9.00 -0.90 16.66
CA LEU A 57 7.81 -0.29 17.24
C LEU A 57 7.99 -0.08 18.76
N PRO A 58 7.41 1.01 19.33
CA PRO A 58 7.66 1.38 20.72
C PRO A 58 7.08 0.34 21.71
N ASP A 59 5.89 -0.18 21.43
CA ASP A 59 5.15 -1.05 22.34
C ASP A 59 4.46 -2.22 21.61
N GLN A 60 3.86 -3.13 22.40
CA GLN A 60 3.20 -4.32 21.90
C GLN A 60 1.89 -4.01 21.14
N TRP A 61 1.17 -2.96 21.51
CA TRP A 61 -0.06 -2.54 20.84
C TRP A 61 0.24 -1.97 19.45
N SER A 62 1.20 -1.05 19.37
CA SER A 62 1.71 -0.50 18.10
C SER A 62 2.20 -1.61 17.16
N ARG A 63 2.82 -2.65 17.71
CA ARG A 63 3.14 -3.88 16.96
C ARG A 63 1.93 -4.60 16.39
N HIS A 64 0.87 -4.81 17.17
CA HIS A 64 -0.33 -5.46 16.67
C HIS A 64 -1.06 -4.63 15.62
N LEU A 65 -1.15 -3.31 15.82
CA LEU A 65 -1.74 -2.38 14.86
C LEU A 65 -0.98 -2.40 13.54
N PHE A 66 0.35 -2.32 13.58
CA PHE A 66 1.18 -2.37 12.39
C PHE A 66 1.05 -3.71 11.65
N LEU A 67 1.00 -4.83 12.37
CA LEU A 67 0.75 -6.15 11.77
C LEU A 67 -0.64 -6.25 11.14
N ALA A 68 -1.66 -5.63 11.74
CA ALA A 68 -3.01 -5.59 11.17
C ALA A 68 -3.04 -4.78 9.86
N LEU A 69 -2.36 -3.62 9.83
CA LEU A 69 -2.19 -2.83 8.61
C LEU A 69 -1.44 -3.61 7.53
N CYS A 70 -0.36 -4.31 7.89
CA CYS A 70 0.36 -5.17 6.96
C CYS A 70 -0.58 -6.23 6.33
N ARG A 71 -1.40 -6.90 7.15
CA ARG A 71 -2.37 -7.90 6.66
C ARG A 71 -3.43 -7.27 5.76
N ARG A 72 -3.94 -6.09 6.11
CA ARG A 72 -4.93 -5.35 5.31
C ARG A 72 -4.39 -4.98 3.93
N TYR A 73 -3.12 -4.62 3.83
CA TYR A 73 -2.45 -4.31 2.56
C TYR A 73 -1.85 -5.52 1.85
N GLY A 74 -2.06 -6.74 2.35
CA GLY A 74 -1.50 -7.96 1.77
C GLY A 74 0.02 -8.10 1.93
N LEU A 75 0.64 -7.27 2.77
CA LEU A 75 2.05 -7.35 3.10
C LEU A 75 2.31 -8.55 4.01
N ARG A 76 3.42 -9.25 3.76
CA ARG A 76 3.85 -10.41 4.55
C ARG A 76 4.95 -9.99 5.53
N PRO A 77 4.62 -9.73 6.81
CA PRO A 77 5.63 -9.45 7.81
C PRO A 77 6.40 -10.73 8.14
N PHE A 78 7.71 -10.61 8.28
CA PHE A 78 8.61 -11.71 8.67
C PHE A 78 9.60 -11.21 9.74
N ARG A 79 10.44 -12.12 10.22
CA ARG A 79 11.35 -11.84 11.31
C ARG A 79 12.61 -12.70 11.25
N TYR A 80 13.75 -12.09 11.53
CA TYR A 80 15.02 -12.82 11.65
C TYR A 80 15.25 -13.33 13.07
N ARG A 81 16.07 -14.39 13.20
CA ARG A 81 16.48 -14.94 14.51
C ARG A 81 17.19 -13.84 15.31
N ARG A 82 16.93 -13.76 16.62
CA ARG A 82 17.50 -12.78 17.57
C ARG A 82 17.03 -11.32 17.41
N GLN A 83 16.01 -11.03 16.60
CA GLN A 83 15.40 -9.68 16.59
C GLN A 83 14.66 -9.36 17.90
N ARG A 84 14.54 -8.07 18.24
CA ARG A 84 13.77 -7.58 19.39
C ARG A 84 12.27 -7.78 19.19
N ARG A 85 11.50 -8.06 20.26
CA ARG A 85 10.07 -8.47 20.20
C ARG A 85 9.18 -7.53 19.41
N ASN A 86 9.52 -6.25 19.39
CA ASN A 86 8.76 -5.19 18.71
C ASN A 86 9.29 -4.86 17.30
N THR A 87 10.28 -5.60 16.82
CA THR A 87 10.81 -5.42 15.47
C THR A 87 10.02 -6.28 14.48
N VAL A 88 9.59 -5.65 13.38
CA VAL A 88 8.86 -6.26 12.27
C VAL A 88 9.61 -6.00 10.97
N MET A 89 9.88 -7.04 10.18
CA MET A 89 10.41 -6.89 8.82
C MET A 89 9.28 -6.99 7.80
N VAL A 90 9.28 -6.13 6.79
CA VAL A 90 8.32 -6.17 5.69
C VAL A 90 9.06 -5.95 4.37
N ARG A 91 8.65 -6.68 3.32
CA ARG A 91 9.04 -6.38 1.94
C ARG A 91 7.98 -5.49 1.31
N ALA A 92 8.32 -4.23 1.10
CA ALA A 92 7.44 -3.24 0.49
C ALA A 92 8.28 -2.16 -0.22
N SER A 93 7.69 -1.50 -1.21
CA SER A 93 8.34 -0.34 -1.84
C SER A 93 8.47 0.80 -0.81
N ARG A 94 9.53 1.60 -0.93
CA ARG A 94 9.78 2.68 0.03
C ARG A 94 8.74 3.77 -0.09
N GLY A 95 8.34 4.11 -1.32
CA GLY A 95 7.31 5.11 -1.58
C GLY A 95 5.96 4.73 -0.98
N PHE A 96 5.56 3.46 -1.06
CA PHE A 96 4.32 2.98 -0.45
C PHE A 96 4.35 3.10 1.07
N VAL A 97 5.46 2.70 1.69
CA VAL A 97 5.63 2.79 3.15
C VAL A 97 5.52 4.23 3.63
N ASP A 98 6.27 5.14 3.00
CA ASP A 98 6.37 6.53 3.44
C ASP A 98 5.08 7.33 3.18
N ARG A 99 4.37 7.05 2.08
CA ARG A 99 3.19 7.83 1.66
C ARG A 99 1.86 7.25 2.12
N VAL A 100 1.81 5.95 2.42
CA VAL A 100 0.55 5.26 2.73
C VAL A 100 0.62 4.59 4.10
N LEU A 101 1.57 3.68 4.30
CA LEU A 101 1.59 2.82 5.49
C LEU A 101 1.88 3.59 6.78
N LEU A 102 2.92 4.43 6.80
CA LEU A 102 3.35 5.17 8.00
C LEU A 102 2.38 6.29 8.40
N PRO A 103 1.83 7.11 7.48
CA PRO A 103 0.81 8.10 7.84
C PRO A 103 -0.42 7.46 8.48
N GLU A 104 -0.97 6.41 7.87
CA GLU A 104 -2.16 5.73 8.39
C GLU A 104 -1.89 5.04 9.74
N PHE A 105 -0.70 4.46 9.90
CA PHE A 105 -0.28 3.92 11.20
C PHE A 105 -0.27 4.99 12.28
N THR A 106 0.30 6.17 11.99
CA THR A 106 0.40 7.29 12.94
C THR A 106 -0.96 7.85 13.31
N GLU A 107 -1.87 7.99 12.34
CA GLU A 107 -3.26 8.41 12.57
C GLU A 107 -4.00 7.45 13.51
N LEU A 108 -3.90 6.14 13.26
CA LEU A 108 -4.56 5.11 14.07
C LEU A 108 -3.94 4.98 15.46
N GLU A 109 -2.61 5.10 15.56
CA GLU A 109 -1.91 5.09 16.85
C GLU A 109 -2.31 6.30 17.70
N GLY A 110 -2.38 7.48 17.09
CA GLY A 110 -2.85 8.71 17.74
C GLY A 110 -4.30 8.61 18.21
N ALA A 111 -5.21 8.13 17.36
CA ALA A 111 -6.61 7.93 17.71
C ALA A 111 -6.79 6.95 18.88
N SER A 112 -6.01 5.86 18.90
CA SER A 112 -6.05 4.85 19.97
C SER A 112 -5.56 5.42 21.30
N LYS A 113 -4.51 6.25 21.29
CA LYS A 113 -3.95 6.89 22.49
C LYS A 113 -4.88 7.95 23.08
N CYS A 114 -5.60 8.70 22.24
CA CYS A 114 -6.57 9.70 22.69
C CYS A 114 -7.81 9.11 23.40
N MET A 115 -8.14 7.84 23.16
CA MET A 115 -9.28 7.17 23.84
C MET A 115 -8.97 6.71 25.26
N CYS A 116 -7.68 6.56 25.62
CA CYS A 116 -7.30 6.02 26.93
C CYS A 116 -7.07 7.11 28.00
N THR A 117 -7.09 8.39 27.62
CA THR A 117 -6.85 9.55 28.49
C THR A 117 -8.12 10.33 28.82
N ARG A 118 -9.31 9.74 28.67
CA ARG A 118 -10.60 10.36 28.98
C ARG A 118 -11.41 9.58 29.98
#